data_AF-A0A3D1A9L3-F1
#
_entry.id   AF-A0A3D1A9L3-F1
#
_cell.length_a   1.000
_cell.length_b   1.000
_cell.length_c   1.000
_cell.angle_alpha   90.00
_cell.angle_beta   90.00
_cell.angle_gamma   90.00
#
_symmetry.space_group_name_H-M   'P 1'
#
loop_
_entity.id
_entity.type
_entity.pdbx_description
1 polymer ?
#
loop_
_entity_poly.entity_id
_entity_poly.type
_entity_poly.pdbx_seq_one_letter_code
_entity_poly.pdbx_strand_id
1 'polypeptide(L)'
;MKLEYLRGVSTLKLDVDKCIGCGMCAVVCPHAVFKVENRKAAITDADLCMECGACAGNCPVDAITVKKGVGCAQAVRNGFLKGTEPDCDCGDDGTCC
;
A
#
# COMPACT_ATOMS: atom_id res chain seq x y z
N MET A 1 20.08 8.32 5.36
CA MET A 1 19.65 6.93 5.13
C MET A 1 18.22 6.99 4.63
N LYS A 2 17.97 6.76 3.33
CA LYS A 2 16.62 6.79 2.75
C LYS A 2 16.05 5.37 2.88
N LEU A 3 15.04 5.18 3.72
CA LEU A 3 14.38 3.90 3.92
C LEU A 3 13.38 3.67 2.78
N GLU A 4 13.90 3.42 1.58
CA GLU A 4 13.10 2.91 0.46
C GLU A 4 12.88 1.41 0.68
N TYR A 5 11.63 0.95 0.66
CA TYR A 5 11.33 -0.46 0.90
C TYR A 5 11.76 -1.31 -0.31
N LEU A 6 11.21 -1.00 -1.49
CA LEU A 6 11.54 -1.58 -2.79
C LEU A 6 11.05 -0.60 -3.87
N ARG A 7 11.86 -0.28 -4.89
CA ARG A 7 11.49 0.72 -5.91
C ARG A 7 10.50 0.18 -6.93
N GLY A 8 9.44 0.93 -7.20
CA GLY A 8 8.50 0.67 -8.29
C GLY A 8 7.58 -0.53 -8.09
N VAL A 9 7.47 -1.07 -6.88
CA VAL A 9 6.65 -2.25 -6.58
C VAL A 9 5.40 -1.95 -5.76
N SER A 10 5.24 -0.71 -5.27
CA SER A 10 4.09 -0.36 -4.42
C SER A 10 2.78 -0.47 -5.19
N THR A 11 1.81 -1.17 -4.60
CA THR A 11 0.45 -1.28 -5.13
C THR A 11 -0.44 -0.09 -4.74
N LEU A 12 0.12 0.91 -4.06
CA LEU A 12 -0.61 2.08 -3.58
C LEU A 12 -1.19 2.90 -4.74
N LYS A 13 -2.50 3.17 -4.66
CA LYS A 13 -3.21 4.05 -5.60
C LYS A 13 -4.09 5.04 -4.83
N LEU A 14 -4.19 6.24 -5.37
CA LEU A 14 -5.05 7.32 -4.89
C LEU A 14 -5.97 7.78 -6.02
N ASP A 15 -7.28 7.73 -5.77
CA ASP A 15 -8.31 8.34 -6.59
C ASP A 15 -8.52 9.79 -6.13
N VAL A 16 -7.99 10.73 -6.92
CA VAL A 16 -8.01 12.16 -6.60
C VAL A 16 -9.43 12.73 -6.69
N ASP A 17 -10.29 12.16 -7.54
CA ASP A 17 -11.66 12.64 -7.72
C ASP A 17 -12.51 12.34 -6.48
N LYS A 18 -12.37 11.13 -5.93
CA LYS A 18 -13.03 10.74 -4.67
C LYS A 18 -12.47 11.42 -3.44
N CYS A 19 -11.20 11.85 -3.47
CA CYS A 19 -10.54 12.43 -2.31
C CYS A 19 -11.24 13.72 -1.82
N ILE A 20 -11.66 13.76 -0.57
CA ILE A 20 -12.28 14.96 0.04
C ILE A 20 -11.29 15.85 0.80
N GLY A 21 -9.99 15.52 0.77
CA GLY A 21 -8.97 16.32 1.44
C GLY A 21 -8.95 16.24 2.97
N CYS A 22 -9.57 15.23 3.59
CA CYS A 22 -9.67 15.14 5.06
C CYS A 22 -8.32 14.95 5.78
N GLY A 23 -7.27 14.54 5.06
CA GLY A 23 -5.91 14.43 5.58
C GLY A 23 -5.61 13.24 6.48
N MET A 24 -6.58 12.36 6.75
CA MET A 24 -6.37 11.16 7.56
C MET A 24 -5.22 10.28 7.06
N CYS A 25 -5.03 10.16 5.74
CA CYS A 25 -3.92 9.40 5.15
C CYS A 25 -2.53 9.94 5.54
N ALA A 26 -2.38 11.25 5.70
CA ALA A 26 -1.13 11.86 6.14
C ALA A 26 -0.89 11.64 7.64
N VAL A 27 -1.96 11.61 8.45
CA VAL A 27 -1.88 11.37 9.91
C VAL A 27 -1.50 9.92 10.23
N VAL A 28 -2.11 8.95 9.54
CA VAL A 28 -1.93 7.52 9.87
C VAL A 28 -0.73 6.87 9.17
N CYS A 29 -0.08 7.55 8.22
CA CYS A 29 1.05 7.00 7.49
C CYS A 29 2.35 7.20 8.27
N PRO A 30 2.97 6.14 8.83
CA PRO A 30 4.21 6.28 9.60
C PRO A 30 5.41 6.70 8.74
N HIS A 31 5.30 6.53 7.41
CA HIS A 31 6.38 6.80 6.45
C HIS A 31 6.17 8.10 5.65
N ALA A 32 5.17 8.92 6.02
CA ALA A 32 4.90 10.21 5.40
C ALA A 32 4.77 10.17 3.85
N VAL A 33 4.15 9.11 3.31
CA VAL A 33 3.92 8.91 1.87
C VAL A 33 2.95 9.93 1.27
N PHE A 34 2.12 10.57 2.11
CA PHE A 34 1.09 11.49 1.67
C PHE A 34 1.38 12.91 2.11
N LYS A 35 1.07 13.85 1.23
CA LYS A 35 0.92 15.28 1.54
C LYS A 35 -0.50 15.72 1.19
N VAL A 36 -1.02 16.71 1.88
CA VAL A 36 -2.31 17.33 1.54
C VAL A 36 -2.05 18.74 1.04
N GLU A 37 -2.43 19.01 -0.20
CA GLU A 37 -2.31 20.32 -0.84
C GLU A 37 -3.60 20.61 -1.61
N ASN A 38 -4.02 21.88 -1.66
CA ASN A 38 -5.21 22.29 -2.41
C ASN A 38 -6.49 21.49 -2.08
N ARG A 39 -6.64 21.08 -0.81
CA ARG A 39 -7.73 20.21 -0.31
C ARG A 39 -7.80 18.83 -0.98
N LYS A 40 -6.67 18.31 -1.47
CA LYS A 40 -6.54 16.94 -1.99
C LYS A 40 -5.28 16.30 -1.44
N ALA A 41 -5.33 14.99 -1.25
CA ALA A 41 -4.12 14.22 -0.96
C ALA A 41 -3.26 14.08 -2.23
N ALA A 42 -1.96 13.94 -2.07
CA ALA A 42 -0.99 13.63 -3.10
C ALA A 42 0.02 12.62 -2.55
N ILE A 43 0.44 11.67 -3.38
CA ILE A 43 1.50 10.71 -3.05
C ILE A 43 2.83 11.38 -3.36
N THR A 44 3.70 11.53 -2.36
CA THR A 44 5.01 12.20 -2.50
C THR A 44 6.10 11.24 -2.98
N ASP A 45 6.12 10.03 -2.41
CA ASP A 45 7.04 8.96 -2.77
C ASP A 45 6.38 7.61 -2.46
N ALA A 46 5.93 6.90 -3.50
CA ALA A 46 5.26 5.62 -3.37
C ALA A 46 6.21 4.52 -2.86
N ASP A 47 7.52 4.65 -3.05
CA ASP A 47 8.52 3.64 -2.68
C ASP A 47 8.78 3.60 -1.16
N LEU A 48 8.31 4.61 -0.43
CA LEU A 48 8.26 4.61 1.02
C LEU A 48 7.09 3.79 1.57
N CYS A 49 6.12 3.42 0.73
CA CYS A 49 4.96 2.66 1.16
C CYS A 49 5.34 1.21 1.50
N MET A 50 5.18 0.84 2.76
CA MET A 50 5.36 -0.54 3.24
C MET A 50 4.08 -1.40 3.14
N GLU A 51 3.07 -0.90 2.43
CA GLU A 51 1.81 -1.63 2.18
C GLU A 51 1.06 -2.07 3.46
N CYS A 52 1.18 -1.31 4.55
CA CYS A 52 0.50 -1.59 5.82
C CYS A 52 -1.03 -1.40 5.76
N GLY A 53 -1.52 -0.60 4.81
CA GLY A 53 -2.94 -0.38 4.60
C GLY A 53 -3.66 0.50 5.61
N ALA A 54 -2.95 1.21 6.47
CA ALA A 54 -3.52 2.16 7.43
C ALA A 54 -4.29 3.29 6.72
N CYS A 55 -3.73 3.83 5.62
CA CYS A 55 -4.34 4.91 4.84
C CYS A 55 -5.67 4.48 4.20
N ALA A 56 -5.72 3.31 3.57
CA ALA A 56 -6.95 2.75 2.99
C ALA A 56 -8.01 2.49 4.07
N GLY A 57 -7.63 1.93 5.23
CA GLY A 57 -8.58 1.62 6.31
C GLY A 57 -9.15 2.85 7.04
N ASN A 58 -8.53 4.02 6.88
CA ASN A 58 -8.98 5.28 7.52
C ASN A 58 -9.50 6.30 6.49
N CYS A 59 -9.65 5.93 5.22
CA CYS A 59 -10.21 6.82 4.22
C CYS A 59 -11.75 6.75 4.30
N PRO A 60 -12.45 7.84 4.68
CA PRO A 60 -13.91 7.81 4.84
C PRO A 60 -14.69 7.70 3.52
N VAL A 61 -14.01 7.81 2.38
CA VAL A 61 -14.58 7.85 1.03
C VAL A 61 -13.90 6.86 0.08
N ASP A 62 -13.14 5.91 0.63
CA ASP A 62 -12.45 4.84 -0.12
C ASP A 62 -11.64 5.33 -1.33
N ALA A 63 -11.03 6.52 -1.19
CA ALA A 63 -10.20 7.13 -2.24
C ALA A 63 -8.81 6.48 -2.34
N ILE A 64 -8.41 5.61 -1.40
CA ILE A 64 -7.06 5.03 -1.35
C ILE A 64 -7.18 3.50 -1.36
N THR A 65 -6.39 2.87 -2.24
CA THR A 65 -6.27 1.40 -2.30
C THR A 65 -4.81 1.01 -2.21
N VAL A 66 -4.54 -0.10 -1.52
CA VAL A 66 -3.21 -0.72 -1.42
C VAL A 66 -3.41 -2.19 -1.07
N LYS A 67 -2.70 -3.10 -1.72
CA LYS A 67 -2.73 -4.51 -1.36
C LYS A 67 -1.96 -4.67 -0.05
N LYS A 68 -2.67 -5.02 1.02
CA LYS A 68 -2.08 -5.23 2.35
C LYS A 68 -1.48 -6.63 2.41
N GLY A 69 -0.41 -6.77 3.17
CA GLY A 69 0.28 -8.04 3.34
C GLY A 69 1.59 -8.02 2.57
N VAL A 70 2.62 -8.60 3.16
CA VAL A 70 3.96 -8.66 2.60
C VAL A 70 3.98 -9.63 1.41
N GLY A 71 3.25 -9.36 0.32
CA GLY A 71 2.97 -10.33 -0.74
C GLY A 71 4.24 -10.99 -1.29
N CYS A 72 5.25 -10.19 -1.63
CA CYS A 72 6.53 -10.72 -2.13
C CYS A 72 7.32 -11.47 -1.04
N ALA A 73 7.37 -10.96 0.19
CA ALA A 73 8.13 -11.61 1.27
C ALA A 73 7.43 -12.87 1.78
N GLN A 74 6.09 -12.90 1.79
CA GLN A 74 5.28 -14.06 2.11
C GLN A 74 5.39 -15.10 1.01
N ALA A 75 5.33 -14.72 -0.27
CA ALA A 75 5.55 -15.63 -1.40
C ALA A 75 6.96 -16.24 -1.35
N VAL A 76 8.00 -15.44 -1.10
CA VAL A 76 9.37 -15.94 -0.95
C VAL A 76 9.51 -16.85 0.28
N ARG A 77 8.95 -16.48 1.43
CA ARG A 77 8.95 -17.35 2.63
C ARG A 77 8.18 -18.64 2.39
N ASN A 78 7.01 -18.58 1.77
CA ASN A 78 6.16 -19.72 1.47
C ASN A 78 6.84 -20.64 0.46
N GLY A 79 7.44 -20.10 -0.59
CA GLY A 79 8.23 -20.85 -1.56
C GLY A 79 9.43 -21.54 -0.90
N PHE A 80 10.12 -20.84 0.00
CA PHE A 80 11.20 -21.43 0.78
C PHE A 80 10.72 -22.56 1.71
N LEU A 81 9.59 -22.38 2.42
CA LEU A 81 9.04 -23.39 3.32
C LEU A 81 8.43 -24.60 2.60
N LYS A 82 7.81 -24.39 1.43
CA LYS A 82 7.10 -25.43 0.65
C LYS A 82 7.96 -26.07 -0.45
N GLY A 83 9.13 -25.49 -0.76
CA GLY A 83 9.99 -25.92 -1.87
C GLY A 83 9.39 -25.64 -3.25
N THR A 84 8.46 -24.69 -3.35
CA THR A 84 7.79 -24.31 -4.61
C THR A 84 8.31 -22.95 -5.10
N GLU A 85 8.17 -22.66 -6.39
CA GLU A 85 8.46 -21.31 -6.88
C GLU A 85 7.57 -20.28 -6.16
N PRO A 86 8.11 -19.08 -5.82
CA PRO A 86 7.34 -18.03 -5.21
C PRO A 86 6.28 -17.54 -6.21
N ASP A 87 5.04 -17.93 -5.99
CA ASP A 87 3.92 -17.42 -6.78
C ASP A 87 3.07 -16.47 -5.93
N CYS A 88 2.73 -15.34 -6.54
CA CYS A 88 1.77 -14.41 -5.98
C CYS A 88 0.36 -14.91 -6.32
N ASP A 89 0.00 -16.10 -5.86
CA ASP A 89 -1.28 -16.73 -6.19
C ASP A 89 -2.40 -16.03 -5.40
N CYS A 90 -2.84 -14.89 -5.94
CA CYS A 90 -4.12 -14.31 -5.60
C CYS A 90 -5.18 -15.25 -6.19
N GLY A 91 -5.75 -16.15 -5.39
CA GLY A 91 -6.92 -16.92 -5.81
C GLY A 91 -8.03 -15.99 -6.29
N ASP A 92 -8.71 -16.36 -7.37
CA ASP A 92 -9.88 -15.64 -7.94
C ASP A 92 -11.05 -15.49 -6.94
N ASP A 93 -10.94 -16.06 -5.74
CA ASP A 93 -11.89 -15.93 -4.62
C ASP A 93 -11.61 -14.72 -3.71
N GLY A 94 -10.58 -13.92 -4.03
CA GLY A 94 -10.26 -12.70 -3.30
C GLY A 94 -9.64 -12.93 -1.92
N THR A 95 -9.24 -14.16 -1.58
CA THR A 95 -8.48 -14.42 -0.37
C THR A 95 -6.98 -14.49 -0.66
N CYS A 96 -6.26 -13.50 -0.15
CA CYS A 96 -4.80 -13.49 -0.12
C CYS A 96 -4.36 -13.87 1.30
N CYS A 97 -3.85 -15.10 1.47
CA CYS A 97 -3.14 -15.51 2.68
C CYS A 97 -1.62 -15.49 2.43
#